data_AF-A0A7S1X499-F1
#
_entry.id   AF-A0A7S1X499-F1
#
_cell.length_a   1.000
_cell.length_b   1.000
_cell.length_c   1.000
_cell.angle_alpha   90.00
_cell.angle_beta   90.00
_cell.angle_gamma   90.00
#
_symmetry.space_group_name_H-M   'P 1'
#
loop_
_entity.id
_entity.type
_entity.pdbx_description
1 polymer ?
#
loop_
_entity_poly.entity_id
_entity_poly.type
_entity_poly.pdbx_seq_one_letter_code
_entity_poly.pdbx_strand_id
1 'polypeptide(L)'
;RGGGIARRPFRENAGRGRKASIWNPDVEAVVELRKQKKSKTQPSQHATPHLELQRLQKAKKLRNVLYKACKVSGVKVPLLCFERWLSRCKLQEAQQGGGKDPLLPSTDWVDVGLVRDLVRGKMSESRAREVVSSLTAASVKAVESLESGENEAEVKVERKASTVQVSCGAAKPYIAVNKSHYDKLRNLFQRYGGVKESEGDTEERFHAHLWCLLARYEALSGHGYQAALCEAGFRALRSAMAVDFECFASPLNCHYGPHCSAFPDTDAPFGSLGSFFQFRPTSGSFEANPPFVPEVMSAMVGHMETLLARASGPLSFTVIIPAWEEVLAWKQLTGSNFCRESWRVPAREHGYCDGAQHNARFRYRPSSFDTSVIFLQNDAT
;
A
#
# COMPACT_ATOMS: atom_id res chain seq x y z
N ARG A 1 14.54 -40.75 13.75
CA ARG A 1 13.14 -41.24 13.88
C ARG A 1 12.32 -40.14 14.57
N GLY A 2 11.27 -39.64 13.90
CA GLY A 2 10.08 -38.98 14.46
C GLY A 2 10.24 -37.52 14.94
N GLY A 3 9.39 -36.56 14.57
CA GLY A 3 8.28 -36.57 13.63
C GLY A 3 7.96 -35.13 13.20
N GLY A 4 7.68 -34.94 11.90
CA GLY A 4 7.28 -33.65 11.35
C GLY A 4 5.86 -33.32 11.80
N ILE A 5 5.70 -32.26 12.58
CA ILE A 5 4.39 -31.71 12.92
C ILE A 5 3.87 -30.98 11.68
N ALA A 6 2.95 -31.61 10.96
CA ALA A 6 2.18 -30.97 9.92
C ALA A 6 1.38 -29.81 10.54
N ARG A 7 1.77 -28.58 10.21
CA ARG A 7 1.10 -27.34 10.67
C ARG A 7 -0.29 -27.28 10.06
N ARG A 8 -1.33 -27.42 10.90
CA ARG A 8 -2.73 -27.19 10.49
C ARG A 8 -2.98 -25.68 10.30
N PRO A 9 -3.77 -25.27 9.30
CA PRO A 9 -4.17 -23.87 9.14
C PRO A 9 -5.05 -23.43 10.32
N PHE A 10 -4.84 -22.19 10.76
CA PHE A 10 -5.68 -21.51 11.76
C PHE A 10 -7.13 -21.48 11.26
N ARG A 11 -8.04 -22.15 11.99
CA ARG A 11 -9.48 -22.09 11.74
C ARG A 11 -10.09 -21.11 12.73
N GLU A 12 -10.69 -20.05 12.20
CA GLU A 12 -11.52 -19.13 12.98
C GLU A 12 -12.75 -19.89 13.49
N ASN A 13 -12.98 -19.89 14.81
CA ASN A 13 -14.22 -20.37 15.41
C ASN A 13 -15.33 -19.38 15.03
N ALA A 14 -16.02 -19.64 13.93
CA ALA A 14 -17.15 -18.83 13.49
C ALA A 14 -18.35 -19.09 14.40
N GLY A 15 -18.50 -18.27 15.45
CA GLY A 15 -19.78 -18.08 16.10
C GLY A 15 -20.83 -17.64 15.07
N ARG A 16 -22.08 -18.11 15.21
CA ARG A 16 -23.19 -17.78 14.30
C ARG A 16 -23.45 -16.27 14.30
N GLY A 17 -22.85 -15.57 13.34
CA GLY A 17 -23.02 -14.15 13.03
C GLY A 17 -22.65 -13.93 11.56
N ARG A 18 -23.08 -12.82 10.96
CA ARG A 18 -22.83 -12.43 9.54
C ARG A 18 -21.48 -12.97 9.03
N LYS A 19 -21.47 -13.61 7.85
CA LYS A 19 -20.21 -13.99 7.15
C LYS A 19 -19.23 -12.82 7.25
N ALA A 20 -18.04 -13.06 7.78
CA ALA A 20 -17.01 -12.04 7.92
C ALA A 20 -16.77 -11.38 6.55
N SER A 21 -17.13 -10.10 6.43
CA SER A 21 -16.87 -9.31 5.24
C SER A 21 -15.42 -8.87 5.26
N ILE A 22 -14.76 -8.92 4.10
CA ILE A 22 -13.33 -8.56 3.97
C ILE A 22 -13.06 -7.06 4.19
N TRP A 23 -14.12 -6.26 4.34
CA TRP A 23 -14.14 -4.83 4.62
C TRP A 23 -15.45 -4.45 5.33
N ASN A 24 -15.48 -3.30 5.98
CA ASN A 24 -16.64 -2.76 6.69
C ASN A 24 -17.40 -1.72 5.83
N PRO A 25 -18.56 -2.08 5.25
CA PRO A 25 -19.32 -1.15 4.41
C PRO A 25 -20.00 -0.04 5.20
N ASP A 26 -20.23 -0.24 6.51
CA ASP A 26 -21.05 0.64 7.35
C ASP A 26 -20.29 1.91 7.77
N VAL A 27 -18.97 1.96 7.58
CA VAL A 27 -18.16 3.14 7.90
C VAL A 27 -18.12 4.08 6.71
N GLU A 28 -18.68 5.27 6.88
CA GLU A 28 -18.64 6.39 5.94
C GLU A 28 -17.48 7.34 6.25
N ALA A 29 -16.89 7.94 5.22
CA ALA A 29 -16.01 9.09 5.40
C ALA A 29 -16.79 10.27 6.01
N VAL A 30 -16.33 10.79 7.14
CA VAL A 30 -16.88 12.03 7.72
C VAL A 30 -16.77 13.16 6.69
N VAL A 31 -17.80 13.99 6.59
CA VAL A 31 -17.92 15.08 5.60
C VAL A 31 -16.69 16.00 5.63
N GLU A 32 -16.15 16.28 6.82
CA GLU A 32 -14.95 17.08 7.05
C GLU A 32 -13.70 16.49 6.37
N LEU A 33 -13.54 15.17 6.38
CA LEU A 33 -12.45 14.48 5.69
C LEU A 33 -12.60 14.59 4.16
N ARG A 34 -13.84 14.59 3.66
CA ARG A 34 -14.14 14.81 2.22
C ARG A 34 -13.85 16.25 1.77
N LYS A 35 -14.03 17.24 2.64
CA LYS A 35 -13.72 18.66 2.33
C LYS A 35 -12.20 18.88 2.16
N GLN A 36 -11.37 18.18 2.94
CA GLN A 36 -9.91 18.22 2.78
C GLN A 36 -9.46 17.75 1.38
N LYS A 37 -10.14 16.76 0.80
CA LYS A 37 -9.88 16.27 -0.58
C LYS A 37 -10.07 17.34 -1.66
N LYS A 38 -10.97 18.32 -1.46
CA LYS A 38 -11.24 19.38 -2.46
C LYS A 38 -10.19 20.50 -2.44
N SER A 39 -9.39 20.60 -1.38
CA SER A 39 -8.36 21.62 -1.20
C SER A 39 -6.98 21.01 -1.51
N LYS A 40 -6.43 21.32 -2.70
CA LYS A 40 -5.04 21.05 -3.14
C LYS A 40 -4.70 19.68 -3.75
N THR A 41 -5.58 19.05 -4.52
CA THR A 41 -5.10 18.12 -5.56
C THR A 41 -4.69 18.93 -6.78
N GLN A 42 -3.37 19.04 -7.03
CA GLN A 42 -2.89 19.32 -8.38
C GLN A 42 -3.53 18.30 -9.32
N PRO A 43 -3.88 18.68 -10.56
CA PRO A 43 -4.41 17.73 -11.53
C PRO A 43 -3.33 16.69 -11.84
N SER A 44 -3.33 15.57 -11.11
CA SER A 44 -2.59 14.39 -11.52
C SER A 44 -3.15 14.00 -12.88
N GLN A 45 -2.28 13.84 -13.88
CA GLN A 45 -2.65 13.24 -15.16
C GLN A 45 -3.53 12.02 -14.89
N HIS A 46 -4.76 12.03 -15.40
CA HIS A 46 -5.72 10.96 -15.15
C HIS A 46 -5.11 9.62 -15.55
N ALA A 47 -5.11 8.64 -14.64
CA ALA A 47 -4.63 7.30 -14.94
C ALA A 47 -5.54 6.65 -16.00
N THR A 48 -4.97 6.26 -17.13
CA THR A 48 -5.68 5.56 -18.21
C THR A 48 -5.23 4.10 -18.33
N PRO A 49 -6.08 3.19 -18.84
CA PRO A 49 -5.70 1.79 -18.99
C PRO A 49 -4.42 1.56 -19.81
N HIS A 50 -4.25 2.33 -20.88
CA HIS A 50 -3.07 2.28 -21.74
C HIS A 50 -1.81 2.73 -21.00
N LEU A 51 -1.88 3.85 -20.26
CA LEU A 51 -0.75 4.37 -19.50
C LEU A 51 -0.32 3.40 -18.39
N GLU A 52 -1.27 2.78 -17.67
CA GLU A 52 -0.93 1.77 -16.67
C GLU A 52 -0.31 0.50 -17.27
N LEU A 53 -0.73 0.09 -18.47
CA LEU A 53 -0.09 -1.01 -19.19
C LEU A 53 1.38 -0.67 -19.53
N GLN A 54 1.65 0.54 -20.04
CA GLN A 54 3.02 0.99 -20.28
C GLN A 54 3.84 1.00 -18.98
N ARG A 55 3.31 1.60 -17.92
CA ARG A 55 3.97 1.68 -16.61
C ARG A 55 4.29 0.30 -16.04
N LEU A 56 3.35 -0.65 -16.12
CA LEU A 56 3.55 -2.05 -15.73
C LEU A 56 4.71 -2.70 -16.50
N GLN A 57 4.75 -2.51 -17.83
CA GLN A 57 5.83 -3.06 -18.66
C GLN A 57 7.19 -2.43 -18.32
N LYS A 58 7.23 -1.11 -18.09
CA LYS A 58 8.46 -0.39 -17.71
C LYS A 58 8.95 -0.81 -16.32
N ALA A 59 8.07 -0.96 -15.33
CA ALA A 59 8.40 -1.48 -14.01
C ALA A 59 8.98 -2.90 -14.06
N LYS A 60 8.41 -3.79 -14.89
CA LYS A 60 8.96 -5.13 -15.15
C LYS A 60 10.35 -5.08 -15.79
N LYS A 61 10.57 -4.19 -16.76
CA LYS A 61 11.88 -3.96 -17.38
C LYS A 61 12.91 -3.47 -16.36
N LEU A 62 12.56 -2.51 -15.50
CA LEU A 62 13.44 -1.99 -14.45
C LEU A 62 13.82 -3.06 -13.42
N ARG A 63 12.87 -3.90 -12.98
CA ARG A 63 13.21 -5.08 -12.15
C ARG A 63 14.21 -6.01 -12.85
N ASN A 64 14.02 -6.25 -14.15
CA ASN A 64 14.95 -7.07 -14.92
C ASN A 64 16.34 -6.43 -15.06
N VAL A 65 16.44 -5.10 -15.12
CA VAL A 65 17.74 -4.38 -15.08
C VAL A 65 18.46 -4.68 -13.76
N LEU A 66 17.78 -4.51 -12.62
CA LEU A 66 18.36 -4.82 -11.30
C LEU A 66 18.75 -6.30 -11.20
N TYR A 67 17.87 -7.22 -11.63
CA TYR A 67 18.15 -8.65 -11.62
C TYR A 67 19.39 -9.01 -12.44
N LYS A 68 19.51 -8.49 -13.66
CA LYS A 68 20.69 -8.72 -14.51
C LYS A 68 21.95 -8.16 -13.88
N ALA A 69 21.89 -6.96 -13.29
CA ALA A 69 23.03 -6.35 -12.61
C ALA A 69 23.52 -7.18 -11.42
N CYS A 70 22.60 -7.71 -10.60
CA CYS A 70 22.93 -8.63 -9.51
C CYS A 70 23.52 -9.95 -10.05
N LYS A 71 22.93 -10.53 -11.09
CA LYS A 71 23.42 -11.77 -11.73
C LYS A 71 24.85 -11.62 -12.27
N VAL A 72 25.14 -10.53 -12.98
CA VAL A 72 26.49 -10.21 -13.49
C VAL A 72 27.50 -10.07 -12.35
N SER A 73 27.05 -9.57 -11.20
CA SER A 73 27.89 -9.40 -10.01
C SER A 73 27.98 -10.67 -9.14
N GLY A 74 27.39 -11.81 -9.57
CA GLY A 74 27.37 -13.05 -8.79
C GLY A 74 26.52 -12.99 -7.51
N VAL A 75 25.63 -12.00 -7.40
CA VAL A 75 24.84 -11.72 -6.20
C VAL A 75 23.37 -12.11 -6.42
N LYS A 76 22.75 -12.76 -5.44
CA LYS A 76 21.30 -12.95 -5.43
C LYS A 76 20.61 -11.63 -5.12
N VAL A 77 19.59 -11.27 -5.89
CA VAL A 77 18.78 -10.07 -5.64
C VAL A 77 18.22 -10.11 -4.21
N PRO A 78 18.53 -9.12 -3.35
CA PRO A 78 18.00 -9.08 -1.99
C PRO A 78 16.46 -8.99 -2.01
N LEU A 79 15.82 -9.69 -1.08
CA LEU A 79 14.36 -9.74 -0.99
C LEU A 79 13.78 -8.31 -0.87
N LEU A 80 12.85 -7.98 -1.77
CA LEU A 80 12.07 -6.74 -1.80
C LEU A 80 12.90 -5.45 -1.95
N CYS A 81 14.16 -5.54 -2.39
CA CYS A 81 15.03 -4.36 -2.49
C CYS A 81 14.58 -3.37 -3.57
N PHE A 82 14.04 -3.85 -4.70
CA PHE A 82 13.49 -3.00 -5.76
C PHE A 82 12.33 -2.18 -5.24
N GLU A 83 11.46 -2.82 -4.47
CA GLU A 83 10.29 -2.19 -3.94
C GLU A 83 10.60 -1.19 -2.82
N ARG A 84 11.53 -1.51 -1.92
CA ARG A 84 12.02 -0.53 -0.94
C ARG A 84 12.68 0.67 -1.61
N TRP A 85 13.39 0.44 -2.72
CA TRP A 85 13.97 1.51 -3.55
C TRP A 85 12.88 2.43 -4.12
N LEU A 86 11.82 1.87 -4.71
CA LEU A 86 10.65 2.66 -5.14
C LEU A 86 10.11 3.51 -4.01
N SER A 87 9.83 2.91 -2.84
CA SER A 87 9.27 3.63 -1.69
C SER A 87 10.17 4.77 -1.20
N ARG A 88 11.49 4.56 -1.11
CA ARG A 88 12.44 5.59 -0.68
C ARG A 88 12.56 6.73 -1.70
N CYS A 89 12.64 6.41 -2.99
CA CYS A 89 12.66 7.43 -4.03
C CYS A 89 11.37 8.25 -4.04
N LYS A 90 10.19 7.61 -3.94
CA LYS A 90 8.90 8.33 -3.88
C LYS A 90 8.77 9.20 -2.63
N LEU A 91 9.30 8.76 -1.49
CA LEU A 91 9.36 9.57 -0.28
C LEU A 91 10.27 10.79 -0.46
N GLN A 92 11.46 10.60 -1.05
CA GLN A 92 12.41 11.67 -1.34
C GLN A 92 11.81 12.70 -2.31
N GLU A 93 11.15 12.25 -3.38
CA GLU A 93 10.51 13.13 -4.35
C GLU A 93 9.40 13.96 -3.69
N ALA A 94 8.58 13.35 -2.84
CA ALA A 94 7.53 14.06 -2.10
C ALA A 94 8.11 15.15 -1.18
N GLN A 95 9.27 14.91 -0.57
CA GLN A 95 9.99 15.90 0.25
C GLN A 95 10.59 17.04 -0.59
N GLN A 96 10.85 16.81 -1.88
CA GLN A 96 11.42 17.80 -2.81
C GLN A 96 10.37 18.47 -3.72
N GLY A 97 9.09 18.36 -3.40
CA GLY A 97 8.00 19.02 -4.14
C GLY A 97 7.29 18.14 -5.17
N GLY A 98 7.62 16.86 -5.25
CA GLY A 98 6.95 15.85 -6.09
C GLY A 98 7.84 15.27 -7.19
N GLY A 99 7.44 14.11 -7.70
CA GLY A 99 8.04 13.46 -8.87
C GLY A 99 7.13 13.56 -10.11
N LYS A 100 7.67 13.20 -11.28
CA LYS A 100 6.95 13.27 -12.57
C LYS A 100 5.99 12.11 -12.83
N ASP A 101 6.17 10.97 -12.15
CA ASP A 101 5.30 9.78 -12.28
C ASP A 101 4.88 9.28 -10.88
N PRO A 102 3.65 8.78 -10.69
CA PRO A 102 3.19 8.31 -9.37
C PRO A 102 3.88 7.06 -8.84
N LEU A 103 4.48 6.21 -9.69
CA LEU A 103 5.12 4.95 -9.28
C LEU A 103 6.63 4.95 -9.53
N LEU A 104 7.03 5.31 -10.75
CA LEU A 104 8.40 5.20 -11.21
C LEU A 104 9.22 6.42 -10.77
N PRO A 105 10.39 6.23 -10.14
CA PRO A 105 11.26 7.34 -9.78
C PRO A 105 11.71 8.15 -10.98
N SER A 106 11.64 9.46 -10.86
CA SER A 106 12.10 10.48 -11.81
C SER A 106 13.08 11.45 -11.14
N THR A 107 13.98 10.92 -10.32
CA THR A 107 14.97 11.64 -9.51
C THR A 107 16.38 11.30 -9.97
N ASP A 108 17.36 12.16 -9.72
CA ASP A 108 18.80 11.90 -9.88
C ASP A 108 19.44 11.32 -8.60
N TRP A 109 18.66 11.22 -7.53
CA TRP A 109 19.12 10.79 -6.22
C TRP A 109 19.54 9.31 -6.21
N VAL A 110 20.77 9.06 -5.73
CA VAL A 110 21.29 7.70 -5.52
C VAL A 110 20.86 7.19 -4.15
N ASP A 111 19.88 6.29 -4.14
CA ASP A 111 19.32 5.68 -2.93
C ASP A 111 20.35 4.85 -2.14
N VAL A 112 20.83 5.41 -1.04
CA VAL A 112 21.78 4.72 -0.13
C VAL A 112 21.18 3.47 0.50
N GLY A 113 19.86 3.38 0.64
CA GLY A 113 19.19 2.19 1.18
C GLY A 113 19.34 0.97 0.26
N LEU A 114 19.21 1.16 -1.06
CA LEU A 114 19.41 0.09 -2.04
C LEU A 114 20.89 -0.28 -2.14
N VAL A 115 21.80 0.69 -2.03
CA VAL A 115 23.25 0.41 -1.92
C VAL A 115 23.50 -0.53 -0.73
N ARG A 116 22.96 -0.22 0.45
CA ARG A 116 23.09 -1.08 1.65
C ARG A 116 22.46 -2.45 1.46
N ASP A 117 21.29 -2.54 0.82
CA ASP A 117 20.64 -3.82 0.53
C ASP A 117 21.51 -4.70 -0.37
N LEU A 118 22.13 -4.14 -1.42
CA LEU A 118 23.02 -4.85 -2.34
C LEU A 118 24.35 -5.25 -1.68
N VAL A 119 24.94 -4.37 -0.85
CA VAL A 119 26.16 -4.68 -0.08
C VAL A 119 25.90 -5.81 0.92
N ARG A 120 24.75 -5.83 1.60
CA ARG A 120 24.34 -6.96 2.43
C ARG A 120 24.20 -8.25 1.62
N GLY A 121 23.82 -8.14 0.35
CA GLY A 121 23.83 -9.21 -0.65
C GLY A 121 25.23 -9.65 -1.12
N LYS A 122 26.32 -9.09 -0.56
CA LYS A 122 27.73 -9.33 -0.92
C LYS A 122 28.21 -8.65 -2.21
N MET A 123 27.52 -7.61 -2.68
CA MET A 123 28.04 -6.73 -3.73
C MET A 123 29.07 -5.74 -3.13
N SER A 124 30.13 -5.39 -3.86
CA SER A 124 31.04 -4.32 -3.42
C SER A 124 30.32 -2.97 -3.42
N GLU A 125 30.71 -2.06 -2.52
CA GLU A 125 30.03 -0.77 -2.39
C GLU A 125 30.11 0.08 -3.68
N SER A 126 31.29 0.13 -4.32
CA SER A 126 31.47 0.83 -5.60
C SER A 126 30.50 0.30 -6.66
N ARG A 127 30.43 -1.03 -6.78
CA ARG A 127 29.53 -1.67 -7.76
C ARG A 127 28.07 -1.44 -7.41
N ALA A 128 27.71 -1.49 -6.14
CA ALA A 128 26.34 -1.21 -5.70
C ALA A 128 25.91 0.21 -6.08
N ARG A 129 26.77 1.22 -5.86
CA ARG A 129 26.49 2.61 -6.26
C ARG A 129 26.30 2.76 -7.76
N GLU A 130 27.14 2.11 -8.58
CA GLU A 130 26.97 2.09 -10.05
C GLU A 130 25.63 1.48 -10.48
N VAL A 131 25.24 0.37 -9.86
CA VAL A 131 23.97 -0.33 -10.16
C VAL A 131 22.77 0.55 -9.80
N VAL A 132 22.79 1.20 -8.62
CA VAL A 132 21.72 2.11 -8.20
C VAL A 132 21.63 3.33 -9.12
N SER A 133 22.76 3.95 -9.46
CA SER A 133 22.79 5.08 -10.40
C SER A 133 22.25 4.69 -11.78
N SER A 134 22.68 3.54 -12.31
CA SER A 134 22.21 3.03 -13.61
C SER A 134 20.72 2.70 -13.61
N LEU A 135 20.21 2.09 -12.53
CA LEU A 135 18.79 1.78 -12.38
C LEU A 135 17.95 3.07 -12.31
N THR A 136 18.42 4.05 -11.56
CA THR A 136 17.74 5.35 -11.39
C THR A 136 17.70 6.11 -12.72
N ALA A 137 18.82 6.18 -13.45
CA ALA A 137 18.86 6.78 -14.79
C ALA A 137 17.94 6.04 -15.78
N ALA A 138 17.86 4.71 -15.71
CA ALA A 138 16.93 3.93 -16.54
C ALA A 138 15.46 4.22 -16.17
N SER A 139 15.17 4.50 -14.90
CA SER A 139 13.83 4.88 -14.43
C SER A 139 13.41 6.25 -14.95
N VAL A 140 14.32 7.25 -14.90
CA VAL A 140 14.08 8.59 -15.47
C VAL A 140 13.72 8.48 -16.96
N LYS A 141 14.53 7.75 -17.73
CA LYS A 141 14.25 7.49 -19.16
C LYS A 141 12.93 6.75 -19.38
N ALA A 142 12.58 5.82 -18.48
CA ALA A 142 11.33 5.10 -18.56
C ALA A 142 10.13 6.05 -18.38
N VAL A 143 10.20 6.97 -17.42
CA VAL A 143 9.18 8.01 -17.18
C VAL A 143 9.05 8.96 -18.36
N GLU A 144 10.17 9.44 -18.92
CA GLU A 144 10.18 10.34 -20.09
C GLU A 144 9.56 9.70 -21.34
N SER A 145 9.57 8.37 -21.41
CA SER A 145 9.01 7.60 -22.52
C SER A 145 7.57 7.13 -22.30
N LEU A 146 6.90 7.57 -21.23
CA LEU A 146 5.48 7.31 -21.01
C LEU A 146 4.65 8.25 -21.88
N GLU A 147 3.76 7.69 -22.68
CA GLU A 147 2.92 8.45 -23.60
C GLU A 147 1.48 8.50 -23.09
N SER A 148 0.94 9.71 -22.93
CA SER A 148 -0.49 9.92 -22.72
C SER A 148 -1.22 9.75 -24.05
N GLY A 149 -1.38 8.50 -24.50
CA GLY A 149 -2.16 8.20 -25.69
C GLY A 149 -3.66 8.38 -25.44
N GLU A 150 -4.36 8.98 -26.41
CA GLU A 150 -5.84 8.98 -26.52
C GLU A 150 -6.40 7.61 -26.93
N ASN A 151 -5.53 6.64 -27.24
CA ASN A 151 -5.97 5.27 -27.51
C ASN A 151 -6.49 4.65 -26.21
N GLU A 152 -7.81 4.66 -26.06
CA GLU A 152 -8.55 3.87 -25.08
C GLU A 152 -8.32 2.39 -25.37
N ALA A 153 -7.22 1.86 -24.84
CA ALA A 153 -6.95 0.45 -24.92
C ALA A 153 -8.08 -0.32 -24.21
N GLU A 154 -8.87 -1.03 -25.00
CA GLU A 154 -10.08 -1.74 -24.56
C GLU A 154 -9.78 -2.66 -23.37
N VAL A 155 -10.53 -2.49 -22.28
CA VAL A 155 -10.44 -3.35 -21.10
C VAL A 155 -11.36 -4.55 -21.28
N LYS A 156 -10.79 -5.75 -21.19
CA LYS A 156 -11.52 -7.02 -21.33
C LYS A 156 -11.61 -7.71 -19.99
N VAL A 157 -12.81 -8.16 -19.65
CA VAL A 157 -13.11 -8.85 -18.39
C VAL A 157 -13.64 -10.24 -18.68
N GLU A 158 -12.97 -11.26 -18.11
CA GLU A 158 -13.42 -12.64 -18.18
C GLU A 158 -13.77 -13.16 -16.79
N ARG A 159 -15.01 -13.63 -16.62
CA ARG A 159 -15.51 -14.19 -15.34
C ARG A 159 -15.25 -15.69 -15.31
N LYS A 160 -14.47 -16.15 -14.33
CA LYS A 160 -14.26 -17.58 -14.02
C LYS A 160 -15.05 -17.95 -12.77
N ALA A 161 -15.02 -19.24 -12.40
CA ALA A 161 -15.80 -19.77 -11.27
C ALA A 161 -15.51 -19.06 -9.93
N SER A 162 -14.23 -18.74 -9.63
CA SER A 162 -13.81 -18.14 -8.36
C SER A 162 -13.07 -16.81 -8.49
N THR A 163 -12.72 -16.41 -9.72
CA THR A 163 -11.92 -15.22 -10.02
C THR A 163 -12.47 -14.47 -11.22
N VAL A 164 -12.17 -13.19 -11.30
CA VAL A 164 -12.35 -12.35 -12.47
C VAL A 164 -10.96 -12.01 -13.02
N GLN A 165 -10.76 -12.19 -14.33
CA GLN A 165 -9.53 -11.85 -15.02
C GLN A 165 -9.77 -10.55 -15.81
N VAL A 166 -8.85 -9.59 -15.67
CA VAL A 166 -8.93 -8.29 -16.33
C VAL A 166 -7.66 -8.09 -17.16
N SER A 167 -7.80 -7.64 -18.41
CA SER A 167 -6.70 -7.32 -19.33
C SER A 167 -6.99 -6.03 -20.10
N CYS A 168 -5.96 -5.41 -20.65
CA CYS A 168 -6.09 -4.19 -21.46
C CYS A 168 -5.37 -4.36 -22.81
N GLY A 169 -6.07 -4.08 -23.90
CA GLY A 169 -5.60 -4.28 -25.26
C GLY A 169 -5.51 -5.76 -25.64
N ALA A 170 -4.29 -6.30 -25.71
CA ALA A 170 -4.07 -7.72 -25.99
C ALA A 170 -4.54 -8.61 -24.81
N ALA A 171 -4.85 -9.88 -25.08
CA ALA A 171 -5.32 -10.84 -24.06
C ALA A 171 -4.30 -11.10 -22.93
N LYS A 172 -3.05 -10.63 -23.05
CA LYS A 172 -2.01 -10.72 -22.01
C LYS A 172 -1.25 -9.38 -21.88
N PRO A 173 -0.82 -9.01 -20.66
CA PRO A 173 -1.05 -9.71 -19.41
C PRO A 173 -2.51 -9.54 -18.92
N TYR A 174 -3.06 -10.59 -18.31
CA TYR A 174 -4.27 -10.49 -17.50
C TYR A 174 -3.90 -10.53 -16.02
N ILE A 175 -4.67 -9.85 -15.19
CA ILE A 175 -4.54 -9.84 -13.74
C ILE A 175 -5.80 -10.45 -13.15
N ALA A 176 -5.64 -11.42 -12.26
CA ALA A 176 -6.76 -12.10 -11.61
C ALA A 176 -7.08 -11.44 -10.26
N VAL A 177 -8.37 -11.26 -9.99
CA VAL A 177 -8.90 -10.85 -8.70
C VAL A 177 -9.96 -11.87 -8.26
N ASN A 178 -9.98 -12.26 -6.99
CA ASN A 178 -11.02 -13.16 -6.50
C ASN A 178 -12.39 -12.45 -6.45
N LYS A 179 -13.47 -13.23 -6.52
CA LYS A 179 -14.83 -12.69 -6.58
C LYS A 179 -15.16 -11.74 -5.43
N SER A 180 -14.75 -12.07 -4.20
CA SER A 180 -15.01 -11.20 -3.03
C SER A 180 -14.35 -9.83 -3.12
N HIS A 181 -13.13 -9.75 -3.66
CA HIS A 181 -12.45 -8.47 -3.87
C HIS A 181 -13.01 -7.71 -5.07
N TYR A 182 -13.41 -8.41 -6.14
CA TYR A 182 -14.12 -7.77 -7.25
C TYR A 182 -15.41 -7.09 -6.75
N ASP A 183 -16.21 -7.81 -5.96
CA ASP A 183 -17.46 -7.29 -5.39
C ASP A 183 -17.19 -6.11 -4.43
N LYS A 184 -16.17 -6.21 -3.55
CA LYS A 184 -15.72 -5.09 -2.71
C LYS A 184 -15.36 -3.85 -3.54
N LEU A 185 -14.51 -4.02 -4.56
CA LEU A 185 -14.03 -2.90 -5.39
C LEU A 185 -15.18 -2.26 -6.17
N ARG A 186 -16.15 -3.05 -6.63
CA ARG A 186 -17.39 -2.50 -7.22
C ARG A 186 -18.16 -1.64 -6.23
N ASN A 187 -18.35 -2.11 -5.00
CA ASN A 187 -19.06 -1.35 -3.96
C ASN A 187 -18.32 -0.05 -3.60
N LEU A 188 -16.99 -0.10 -3.47
CA LEU A 188 -16.17 1.09 -3.27
C LEU A 188 -16.30 2.07 -4.45
N PHE A 189 -16.27 1.56 -5.68
CA PHE A 189 -16.43 2.39 -6.87
C PHE A 189 -17.81 3.05 -6.96
N GLN A 190 -18.88 2.32 -6.67
CA GLN A 190 -20.24 2.88 -6.63
C GLN A 190 -20.35 4.03 -5.61
N ARG A 191 -19.63 3.92 -4.49
CA ARG A 191 -19.64 4.90 -3.41
C ARG A 191 -18.74 6.12 -3.64
N TYR A 192 -17.59 5.92 -4.28
CA TYR A 192 -16.51 6.92 -4.34
C TYR A 192 -16.10 7.33 -5.76
N GLY A 193 -16.46 6.54 -6.78
CA GLY A 193 -16.11 6.77 -8.18
C GLY A 193 -16.87 7.91 -8.86
N GLY A 194 -17.82 8.54 -8.15
CA GLY A 194 -18.70 9.58 -8.68
C GLY A 194 -19.79 8.99 -9.59
N VAL A 195 -20.96 9.62 -9.68
CA VAL A 195 -22.06 9.18 -10.57
C VAL A 195 -22.82 10.38 -11.11
N LYS A 196 -22.92 10.48 -12.45
CA LYS A 196 -23.88 11.32 -13.22
C LYS A 196 -24.13 10.76 -14.65
N GLU A 197 -24.11 9.44 -14.88
CA GLU A 197 -24.19 8.84 -16.23
C GLU A 197 -25.02 7.54 -16.25
N SER A 198 -25.21 6.94 -17.43
CA SER A 198 -26.04 5.75 -17.64
C SER A 198 -25.43 4.47 -17.04
N GLU A 199 -26.23 3.40 -16.88
CA GLU A 199 -25.77 2.13 -16.29
C GLU A 199 -24.66 1.44 -17.12
N GLY A 200 -24.73 1.50 -18.45
CA GLY A 200 -23.72 0.90 -19.35
C GLY A 200 -22.35 1.57 -19.19
N ASP A 201 -22.34 2.91 -19.24
CA ASP A 201 -21.12 3.72 -19.07
C ASP A 201 -20.47 3.47 -17.69
N THR A 202 -21.29 3.22 -16.68
CA THR A 202 -20.82 2.97 -15.30
C THR A 202 -20.01 1.67 -15.20
N GLU A 203 -20.38 0.63 -15.94
CA GLU A 203 -19.71 -0.68 -15.90
C GLU A 203 -18.36 -0.65 -16.61
N GLU A 204 -18.31 -0.03 -17.80
CA GLU A 204 -17.06 0.15 -18.56
C GLU A 204 -16.08 1.03 -17.79
N ARG A 205 -16.57 2.13 -17.19
CA ARG A 205 -15.76 3.01 -16.34
C ARG A 205 -15.23 2.29 -15.11
N PHE A 206 -16.06 1.46 -14.46
CA PHE A 206 -15.60 0.62 -13.35
C PHE A 206 -14.47 -0.32 -13.79
N HIS A 207 -14.59 -0.99 -14.95
CA HIS A 207 -13.55 -1.91 -15.43
C HIS A 207 -12.27 -1.17 -15.83
N ALA A 208 -12.37 0.02 -16.41
CA ALA A 208 -11.22 0.88 -16.69
C ALA A 208 -10.45 1.23 -15.42
N HIS A 209 -11.14 1.71 -14.37
CA HIS A 209 -10.52 2.01 -13.09
C HIS A 209 -9.99 0.76 -12.36
N LEU A 210 -10.71 -0.36 -12.46
CA LEU A 210 -10.29 -1.64 -11.89
C LEU A 210 -8.98 -2.10 -12.54
N TRP A 211 -8.87 -2.02 -13.87
CA TRP A 211 -7.63 -2.33 -14.57
C TRP A 211 -6.51 -1.40 -14.12
N CYS A 212 -6.74 -0.09 -14.05
CA CYS A 212 -5.70 0.86 -13.65
C CYS A 212 -5.16 0.54 -12.24
N LEU A 213 -6.06 0.30 -11.30
CA LEU A 213 -5.73 -0.13 -9.94
C LEU A 213 -4.90 -1.42 -9.94
N LEU A 214 -5.38 -2.47 -10.61
CA LEU A 214 -4.71 -3.77 -10.61
C LEU A 214 -3.33 -3.70 -11.26
N ALA A 215 -3.22 -3.03 -12.41
CA ALA A 215 -1.95 -2.85 -13.12
C ALA A 215 -0.96 -2.04 -12.28
N ARG A 216 -1.41 -1.00 -11.57
CA ARG A 216 -0.57 -0.20 -10.66
C ARG A 216 0.02 -1.03 -9.53
N TYR A 217 -0.80 -1.80 -8.83
CA TYR A 217 -0.34 -2.62 -7.70
C TYR A 217 0.45 -3.86 -8.13
N GLU A 218 0.16 -4.42 -9.31
CA GLU A 218 1.00 -5.45 -9.95
C GLU A 218 2.38 -4.87 -10.33
N ALA A 219 2.42 -3.65 -10.86
CA ALA A 219 3.66 -2.95 -11.19
C ALA A 219 4.49 -2.63 -9.95
N LEU A 220 3.85 -2.32 -8.81
CA LEU A 220 4.50 -2.16 -7.51
C LEU A 220 5.02 -3.50 -6.94
N SER A 221 4.31 -4.61 -7.16
CA SER A 221 4.65 -5.95 -6.64
C SER A 221 4.80 -6.00 -5.11
N GLY A 222 4.00 -5.19 -4.40
CA GLY A 222 4.26 -4.87 -2.99
C GLY A 222 3.62 -5.72 -1.91
N HIS A 223 3.08 -6.88 -2.28
CA HIS A 223 2.40 -7.79 -1.36
C HIS A 223 3.31 -8.36 -0.25
N GLY A 224 4.63 -8.14 -0.30
CA GLY A 224 5.62 -8.76 0.58
C GLY A 224 6.09 -7.96 1.79
N TYR A 225 5.86 -6.65 1.88
CA TYR A 225 6.37 -5.79 2.96
C TYR A 225 5.28 -5.03 3.74
N GLN A 226 4.02 -5.40 3.56
CA GLN A 226 2.92 -5.03 4.45
C GLN A 226 1.88 -6.15 4.44
N ALA A 227 1.28 -6.43 5.59
CA ALA A 227 0.17 -7.37 5.73
C ALA A 227 -0.91 -6.69 6.57
N ALA A 228 -2.15 -6.68 6.09
CA ALA A 228 -3.23 -5.93 6.74
C ALA A 228 -3.68 -6.63 8.04
N LEU A 229 -4.12 -5.85 9.03
CA LEU A 229 -4.73 -6.39 10.23
C LEU A 229 -5.97 -7.23 9.85
N CYS A 230 -6.25 -8.28 10.63
CA CYS A 230 -7.47 -9.07 10.44
C CYS A 230 -8.69 -8.33 10.98
N GLU A 231 -9.88 -8.76 10.58
CA GLU A 231 -11.15 -8.16 11.00
C GLU A 231 -11.39 -8.23 12.50
N ALA A 232 -10.85 -9.25 13.17
CA ALA A 232 -10.90 -9.31 14.63
C ALA A 232 -10.10 -8.15 15.25
N GLY A 233 -8.92 -7.85 14.70
CA GLY A 233 -8.12 -6.71 15.13
C GLY A 233 -8.83 -5.38 14.87
N PHE A 234 -9.34 -5.15 13.65
CA PHE A 234 -10.10 -3.93 13.35
C PHE A 234 -11.36 -3.78 14.22
N ARG A 235 -12.09 -4.86 14.50
CA ARG A 235 -13.23 -4.82 15.44
C ARG A 235 -12.80 -4.43 16.85
N ALA A 236 -11.68 -4.95 17.34
CA ALA A 236 -11.15 -4.58 18.65
C ALA A 236 -10.79 -3.08 18.69
N LEU A 237 -10.06 -2.59 17.69
CA LEU A 237 -9.69 -1.17 17.58
C LEU A 237 -10.92 -0.26 17.46
N ARG A 238 -11.92 -0.64 16.66
CA ARG A 238 -13.18 0.09 16.54
C ARG A 238 -13.94 0.15 17.87
N SER A 239 -14.04 -0.98 18.57
CA SER A 239 -14.80 -1.06 19.82
C SER A 239 -14.12 -0.31 20.96
N ALA A 240 -12.79 -0.32 21.02
CA ALA A 240 -12.04 0.27 22.11
C ALA A 240 -11.77 1.77 21.92
N MET A 241 -11.53 2.20 20.68
CA MET A 241 -11.02 3.55 20.38
C MET A 241 -11.70 4.22 19.21
N ALA A 242 -12.84 3.69 18.74
CA ALA A 242 -13.58 4.22 17.60
C ALA A 242 -12.76 4.37 16.31
N VAL A 243 -11.69 3.57 16.14
CA VAL A 243 -10.86 3.58 14.92
C VAL A 243 -11.73 3.30 13.70
N ASP A 244 -11.62 4.16 12.68
CA ASP A 244 -12.47 4.11 11.50
C ASP A 244 -11.78 4.46 10.19
N PHE A 245 -10.46 4.56 10.23
CA PHE A 245 -9.65 5.00 9.11
C PHE A 245 -8.25 4.35 9.15
N GLU A 246 -7.76 3.94 7.98
CA GLU A 246 -6.41 3.40 7.80
C GLU A 246 -5.48 4.45 7.17
N CYS A 247 -4.39 4.79 7.85
CA CYS A 247 -3.36 5.71 7.35
C CYS A 247 -2.55 5.11 6.19
N PHE A 248 -2.39 3.77 6.14
CA PHE A 248 -1.61 3.10 5.09
C PHE A 248 -2.37 1.88 4.58
N ALA A 249 -3.14 2.07 3.52
CA ALA A 249 -3.87 1.00 2.87
C ALA A 249 -3.85 1.16 1.35
N SER A 250 -4.63 0.29 0.70
CA SER A 250 -4.96 0.28 -0.70
C SER A 250 -6.42 -0.14 -0.85
N PRO A 251 -7.08 0.15 -1.97
CA PRO A 251 -8.39 -0.41 -2.26
C PRO A 251 -8.43 -1.95 -2.18
N LEU A 252 -7.29 -2.60 -2.43
CA LEU A 252 -7.15 -4.06 -2.38
C LEU A 252 -7.15 -4.63 -0.96
N ASN A 253 -6.68 -3.88 0.05
CA ASN A 253 -6.50 -4.40 1.41
C ASN A 253 -7.23 -3.60 2.51
N CYS A 254 -7.85 -2.46 2.19
CA CYS A 254 -8.51 -1.63 3.19
C CYS A 254 -9.65 -2.38 3.91
N HIS A 255 -9.77 -2.16 5.20
CA HIS A 255 -10.94 -2.55 5.98
C HIS A 255 -12.02 -1.47 5.91
N TYR A 256 -11.65 -0.19 5.95
CA TYR A 256 -12.61 0.92 5.87
C TYR A 256 -12.70 1.48 4.45
N GLY A 257 -13.87 2.04 4.12
CA GLY A 257 -14.07 2.77 2.87
C GLY A 257 -13.11 3.96 2.74
N PRO A 258 -13.14 4.95 3.66
CA PRO A 258 -12.14 6.00 3.71
C PRO A 258 -10.79 5.48 4.21
N HIS A 259 -9.73 5.76 3.46
CA HIS A 259 -8.36 5.40 3.83
C HIS A 259 -7.35 6.30 3.10
N CYS A 260 -6.11 6.31 3.57
CA CYS A 260 -4.98 6.84 2.83
C CYS A 260 -4.30 5.75 2.01
N SER A 261 -3.76 6.10 0.84
CA SER A 261 -3.04 5.18 -0.04
C SER A 261 -1.92 5.87 -0.83
N ALA A 262 -1.08 5.08 -1.48
CA ALA A 262 0.09 5.57 -2.21
C ALA A 262 -0.26 6.28 -3.54
N PHE A 263 -1.37 5.90 -4.18
CA PHE A 263 -1.68 6.27 -5.56
C PHE A 263 -3.05 6.95 -5.67
N PRO A 264 -3.18 8.23 -5.27
CA PRO A 264 -4.48 8.93 -5.34
C PRO A 264 -5.10 8.94 -6.73
N ASP A 265 -4.28 8.94 -7.79
CA ASP A 265 -4.72 8.95 -9.18
C ASP A 265 -5.47 7.68 -9.60
N THR A 266 -5.13 6.51 -9.04
CA THR A 266 -5.83 5.25 -9.29
C THR A 266 -6.80 4.87 -8.16
N ASP A 267 -6.54 5.31 -6.94
CA ASP A 267 -7.19 4.77 -5.74
C ASP A 267 -8.35 5.66 -5.25
N ALA A 268 -8.37 6.94 -5.63
CA ALA A 268 -9.42 7.87 -5.22
C ALA A 268 -10.85 7.43 -5.61
N PRO A 269 -11.09 6.82 -6.79
CA PRO A 269 -12.39 6.24 -7.15
C PRO A 269 -12.83 5.10 -6.24
N PHE A 270 -11.94 4.55 -5.42
CA PHE A 270 -12.22 3.45 -4.51
C PHE A 270 -12.12 3.85 -3.03
N GLY A 271 -12.16 5.16 -2.72
CA GLY A 271 -12.25 5.67 -1.36
C GLY A 271 -10.96 6.24 -0.79
N SER A 272 -9.85 6.22 -1.54
CA SER A 272 -8.61 6.86 -1.09
C SER A 272 -8.76 8.38 -0.94
N LEU A 273 -8.20 8.91 0.15
CA LEU A 273 -7.98 10.33 0.42
C LEU A 273 -6.54 10.76 0.07
N GLY A 274 -5.77 9.90 -0.60
CA GLY A 274 -4.40 10.15 -1.01
C GLY A 274 -3.37 9.80 0.06
N SER A 275 -2.16 10.34 -0.08
CA SER A 275 -1.03 9.98 0.77
C SER A 275 -1.21 10.45 2.21
N PHE A 276 -0.89 9.58 3.17
CA PHE A 276 -0.87 9.94 4.59
C PHE A 276 -0.01 11.17 4.87
N PHE A 277 1.13 11.30 4.17
CA PHE A 277 2.03 12.43 4.32
C PHE A 277 1.44 13.76 3.83
N GLN A 278 0.30 13.75 3.12
CA GLN A 278 -0.47 14.92 2.72
C GLN A 278 -1.79 15.06 3.48
N PHE A 279 -2.21 14.02 4.20
CA PHE A 279 -3.40 14.02 5.04
C PHE A 279 -3.18 14.84 6.33
N ARG A 280 -4.15 15.68 6.71
CA ARG A 280 -4.03 16.63 7.83
C ARG A 280 -5.29 16.62 8.72
N PRO A 281 -5.59 15.50 9.40
CA PRO A 281 -6.72 15.45 10.33
C PRO A 281 -6.47 16.36 11.53
N THR A 282 -7.52 17.02 12.03
CA THR A 282 -7.47 17.85 13.25
C THR A 282 -8.02 17.12 14.48
N SER A 283 -8.68 15.99 14.27
CA SER A 283 -9.23 15.08 15.28
C SER A 283 -9.53 13.72 14.63
N GLY A 284 -9.76 12.70 15.44
CA GLY A 284 -10.17 11.35 15.01
C GLY A 284 -9.26 10.25 15.57
N SER A 285 -9.61 9.01 15.24
CA SER A 285 -8.89 7.81 15.70
C SER A 285 -8.52 6.93 14.51
N PHE A 286 -7.23 6.71 14.32
CA PHE A 286 -6.66 6.18 13.09
C PHE A 286 -5.81 4.93 13.36
N GLU A 287 -5.88 3.94 12.47
CA GLU A 287 -4.92 2.84 12.43
C GLU A 287 -3.77 3.20 11.47
N ALA A 288 -2.55 2.84 11.83
CA ALA A 288 -1.40 2.99 10.95
C ALA A 288 -0.50 1.76 10.96
N ASN A 289 -0.52 1.04 9.85
CA ASN A 289 0.38 -0.08 9.55
C ASN A 289 1.21 0.27 8.30
N PRO A 290 2.30 1.05 8.42
CA PRO A 290 3.09 1.47 7.27
C PRO A 290 3.78 0.28 6.59
N PRO A 291 4.17 0.40 5.30
CA PRO A 291 5.04 -0.59 4.69
C PRO A 291 6.38 -0.64 5.46
N PHE A 292 6.97 -1.83 5.57
CA PHE A 292 8.18 -2.08 6.36
C PHE A 292 9.46 -1.54 5.69
N VAL A 293 9.47 -0.24 5.48
CA VAL A 293 10.56 0.57 4.93
C VAL A 293 10.97 1.56 6.03
N PRO A 294 12.14 1.40 6.66
CA PRO A 294 12.55 2.20 7.82
C PRO A 294 12.40 3.71 7.65
N GLU A 295 12.69 4.22 6.46
CA GLU A 295 12.60 5.63 6.12
C GLU A 295 11.14 6.11 6.07
N VAL A 296 10.23 5.29 5.51
CA VAL A 296 8.78 5.58 5.49
C VAL A 296 8.20 5.53 6.90
N MET A 297 8.59 4.52 7.69
CA MET A 297 8.16 4.42 9.09
C MET A 297 8.64 5.62 9.90
N SER A 298 9.88 6.07 9.73
CA SER A 298 10.42 7.23 10.46
C SER A 298 9.72 8.54 10.04
N ALA A 299 9.46 8.71 8.74
CA ALA A 299 8.69 9.84 8.23
C ALA A 299 7.24 9.85 8.76
N MET A 300 6.64 8.67 8.94
CA MET A 300 5.31 8.52 9.52
C MET A 300 5.29 9.06 10.96
N VAL A 301 6.28 8.71 11.79
CA VAL A 301 6.33 9.19 13.18
C VAL A 301 6.40 10.72 13.22
N GLY A 302 7.33 11.33 12.47
CA GLY A 302 7.46 12.79 12.46
C GLY A 302 6.20 13.51 11.97
N HIS A 303 5.49 12.92 10.99
CA HIS A 303 4.20 13.43 10.53
C HIS A 303 3.13 13.33 11.62
N MET A 304 3.01 12.19 12.29
CA MET A 304 2.07 11.99 13.41
C MET A 304 2.32 12.97 14.55
N GLU A 305 3.56 13.13 15.00
CA GLU A 305 3.90 14.07 16.07
C GLU A 305 3.55 15.51 15.70
N THR A 306 3.78 15.90 14.44
CA THR A 306 3.37 17.20 13.93
C THR A 306 1.85 17.39 13.95
N LEU A 307 1.09 16.35 13.60
CA LEU A 307 -0.37 16.38 13.64
C LEU A 307 -0.89 16.46 15.08
N LEU A 308 -0.38 15.61 15.97
CA LEU A 308 -0.77 15.55 17.38
C LEU A 308 -0.51 16.87 18.11
N ALA A 309 0.63 17.51 17.84
CA ALA A 309 0.99 18.80 18.41
C ALA A 309 0.09 19.96 17.91
N ARG A 310 -0.54 19.83 16.74
CA ARG A 310 -1.34 20.88 16.09
C ARG A 310 -2.85 20.61 16.10
N ALA A 311 -3.26 19.44 16.55
CA ALA A 311 -4.65 19.02 16.54
C ALA A 311 -5.49 19.95 17.42
N SER A 312 -6.64 20.38 16.90
CA SER A 312 -7.59 21.21 17.64
C SER A 312 -8.65 20.38 18.38
N GLY A 313 -8.64 19.06 18.22
CA GLY A 313 -9.50 18.12 18.95
C GLY A 313 -8.77 16.82 19.32
N PRO A 314 -9.50 15.85 19.89
CA PRO A 314 -8.95 14.54 20.26
C PRO A 314 -8.37 13.84 19.03
N LEU A 315 -7.09 13.49 19.07
CA LEU A 315 -6.41 12.83 17.95
C LEU A 315 -5.58 11.65 18.45
N SER A 316 -5.83 10.48 17.85
CA SER A 316 -5.23 9.20 18.24
C SER A 316 -4.74 8.43 17.01
N PHE A 317 -3.54 7.88 17.10
CA PHE A 317 -2.98 6.92 16.14
C PHE A 317 -2.64 5.60 16.85
N THR A 318 -3.20 4.50 16.37
CA THR A 318 -2.79 3.15 16.75
C THR A 318 -1.82 2.61 15.71
N VAL A 319 -0.55 2.54 16.07
CA VAL A 319 0.54 2.14 15.17
C VAL A 319 0.83 0.66 15.32
N ILE A 320 0.78 -0.08 14.21
CA ILE A 320 1.05 -1.52 14.13
C ILE A 320 2.32 -1.72 13.32
N ILE A 321 3.42 -2.08 13.97
CA ILE A 321 4.71 -2.35 13.30
C ILE A 321 5.41 -3.57 13.89
N PRO A 322 6.32 -4.23 13.15
CA PRO A 322 7.19 -5.25 13.74
C PRO A 322 7.98 -4.68 14.91
N ALA A 323 8.18 -5.48 15.97
CA ALA A 323 8.93 -5.09 17.17
C ALA A 323 10.46 -5.10 16.94
N TRP A 324 10.91 -4.39 15.91
CA TRP A 324 12.33 -4.21 15.54
C TRP A 324 12.93 -3.05 16.34
N GLU A 325 13.29 -3.31 17.59
CA GLU A 325 13.80 -2.30 18.54
C GLU A 325 15.06 -1.57 18.07
N GLU A 326 15.82 -2.18 17.15
CA GLU A 326 17.00 -1.59 16.54
C GLU A 326 16.68 -0.52 15.49
N VAL A 327 15.45 -0.49 14.96
CA VAL A 327 15.02 0.43 13.90
C VAL A 327 14.64 1.78 14.49
N LEU A 328 15.10 2.86 13.87
CA LEU A 328 14.89 4.23 14.32
C LEU A 328 13.41 4.55 14.58
N ALA A 329 12.52 4.20 13.67
CA ALA A 329 11.09 4.46 13.81
C ALA A 329 10.49 3.83 15.08
N TRP A 330 10.93 2.63 15.47
CA TRP A 330 10.46 1.99 16.70
C TRP A 330 10.88 2.78 17.95
N LYS A 331 12.14 3.25 17.97
CA LYS A 331 12.66 4.10 19.05
C LYS A 331 11.97 5.46 19.10
N GLN A 332 11.66 6.05 17.94
CA GLN A 332 10.91 7.31 17.86
C GLN A 332 9.49 7.14 18.40
N LEU A 333 8.80 6.05 18.05
CA LEU A 333 7.44 5.78 18.53
C LEU A 333 7.39 5.60 20.05
N THR A 334 8.25 4.72 20.58
CA THR A 334 8.27 4.40 22.02
C THR A 334 8.83 5.53 22.88
N GLY A 335 9.70 6.39 22.32
CA GLY A 335 10.23 7.57 22.98
C GLY A 335 9.44 8.86 22.75
N SER A 336 8.32 8.81 22.02
CA SER A 336 7.51 10.00 21.72
C SER A 336 6.80 10.52 22.97
N ASN A 337 6.74 11.85 23.12
CA ASN A 337 5.94 12.48 24.19
C ASN A 337 4.43 12.20 24.06
N PHE A 338 3.98 11.74 22.89
CA PHE A 338 2.59 11.36 22.66
C PHE A 338 2.32 9.86 22.89
N CYS A 339 3.34 9.06 23.15
CA CYS A 339 3.17 7.63 23.40
C CYS A 339 2.50 7.41 24.77
N ARG A 340 1.27 6.88 24.76
CA ARG A 340 0.52 6.58 25.98
C ARG A 340 0.72 5.16 26.45
N GLU A 341 0.76 4.23 25.51
CA GLU A 341 0.88 2.80 25.76
C GLU A 341 1.64 2.14 24.61
N SER A 342 2.36 1.06 24.92
CA SER A 342 3.08 0.25 23.93
C SER A 342 3.01 -1.21 24.33
N TRP A 343 2.34 -2.02 23.51
CA TRP A 343 2.16 -3.44 23.76
C TRP A 343 2.96 -4.26 22.76
N ARG A 344 3.46 -5.40 23.21
CA ARG A 344 4.12 -6.39 22.37
C ARG A 344 3.22 -7.62 22.26
N VAL A 345 2.83 -7.98 21.04
CA VAL A 345 2.08 -9.19 20.74
C VAL A 345 3.04 -10.25 20.16
N PRO A 346 3.22 -11.40 20.81
CA PRO A 346 4.12 -12.45 20.33
C PRO A 346 3.75 -12.96 18.94
N ALA A 347 4.74 -13.21 18.09
CA ALA A 347 4.56 -13.67 16.70
C ALA A 347 3.64 -14.91 16.57
N ARG A 348 3.74 -15.81 17.54
CA ARG A 348 3.00 -17.09 17.58
C ARG A 348 1.51 -16.94 17.94
N GLU A 349 1.10 -15.76 18.44
CA GLU A 349 -0.23 -15.51 19.01
C GLU A 349 -1.13 -14.72 18.05
N HIS A 350 -0.61 -14.31 16.88
CA HIS A 350 -1.38 -13.53 15.92
C HIS A 350 -1.00 -13.83 14.46
N GLY A 351 -1.81 -13.29 13.55
CA GLY A 351 -1.59 -13.36 12.12
C GLY A 351 -2.20 -12.15 11.41
N TYR A 352 -2.01 -12.10 10.11
CA TYR A 352 -2.41 -11.00 9.25
C TYR A 352 -3.20 -11.49 8.05
N CYS A 353 -3.95 -10.58 7.43
CA CYS A 353 -4.38 -10.74 6.06
C CYS A 353 -3.16 -10.64 5.13
N ASP A 354 -2.98 -11.62 4.24
CA ASP A 354 -1.88 -11.66 3.29
C ASP A 354 -1.92 -10.44 2.35
N GLY A 355 -0.76 -9.87 2.01
CA GLY A 355 -0.68 -8.70 1.13
C GLY A 355 -1.23 -8.97 -0.28
N ALA A 356 -1.26 -10.24 -0.69
CA ALA A 356 -1.86 -10.69 -1.95
C ALA A 356 -3.29 -11.22 -1.78
N GLN A 357 -4.00 -10.92 -0.69
CA GLN A 357 -5.35 -11.43 -0.39
C GLN A 357 -6.39 -11.26 -1.52
N HIS A 358 -6.17 -10.33 -2.44
CA HIS A 358 -7.01 -10.11 -3.62
C HIS A 358 -6.89 -11.19 -4.69
N ASN A 359 -5.79 -11.96 -4.71
CA ASN A 359 -5.55 -13.04 -5.68
C ASN A 359 -5.08 -14.37 -5.03
N ALA A 360 -4.73 -14.35 -3.74
CA ALA A 360 -4.24 -15.51 -3.01
C ALA A 360 -5.35 -16.52 -2.70
N ARG A 361 -4.99 -17.80 -2.68
CA ARG A 361 -5.88 -18.90 -2.26
C ARG A 361 -6.22 -18.83 -0.78
N PHE A 362 -5.27 -18.41 0.04
CA PHE A 362 -5.43 -18.25 1.48
C PHE A 362 -5.31 -16.77 1.83
N ARG A 363 -6.27 -16.26 2.59
CA ARG A 363 -6.31 -14.85 2.96
C ARG A 363 -5.48 -14.54 4.20
N TYR A 364 -5.21 -15.52 5.06
CA TYR A 364 -4.49 -15.30 6.30
C TYR A 364 -3.10 -15.92 6.28
N ARG A 365 -2.15 -15.25 6.92
CA ARG A 365 -0.79 -15.74 7.15
C ARG A 365 -0.39 -15.54 8.62
N PRO A 366 0.39 -16.46 9.21
CA PRO A 366 0.96 -16.25 10.54
C PRO A 366 1.94 -15.07 10.52
N SER A 367 2.08 -14.38 11.65
CA SER A 367 3.14 -13.38 11.79
C SER A 367 4.51 -14.04 11.77
N SER A 368 5.49 -13.34 11.20
CA SER A 368 6.90 -13.75 11.21
C SER A 368 7.69 -13.12 12.34
N PHE A 369 7.13 -12.08 12.98
CA PHE A 369 7.79 -11.28 14.02
C PHE A 369 6.80 -10.94 15.12
N ASP A 370 7.33 -10.64 16.30
CA ASP A 370 6.52 -9.94 17.31
C ASP A 370 6.09 -8.59 16.75
N THR A 371 4.93 -8.14 17.19
CA THR A 371 4.33 -6.89 16.72
C THR A 371 4.20 -5.93 17.88
N SER A 372 4.63 -4.70 17.67
CA SER A 372 4.36 -3.58 18.57
C SER A 372 3.05 -2.92 18.17
N VAL A 373 2.17 -2.75 19.16
CA VAL A 373 0.94 -1.96 19.07
C VAL A 373 1.16 -0.73 19.95
N ILE A 374 1.34 0.43 19.32
CA ILE A 374 1.76 1.66 20.00
C ILE A 374 0.68 2.72 19.83
N PHE A 375 0.28 3.36 20.92
CA PHE A 375 -0.80 4.34 20.94
C PHE A 375 -0.21 5.74 21.09
N LEU A 376 -0.27 6.54 20.02
CA LEU A 376 0.14 7.95 20.04
C LEU A 376 -1.10 8.85 20.14
N GLN A 377 -1.21 9.63 21.22
CA GLN A 377 -2.41 10.42 21.52
C GLN A 377 -2.06 11.78 22.12
N ASN A 378 -2.77 12.82 21.69
CA ASN A 378 -2.69 14.13 22.34
C ASN A 378 -3.50 14.14 23.65
N ASP A 379 -3.32 15.17 24.47
CA ASP A 379 -3.97 15.26 25.79
C ASP A 379 -5.50 15.45 25.74
N ALA A 380 -6.06 15.72 24.55
CA ALA A 380 -7.50 15.87 24.36
C ALA A 380 -8.23 14.52 24.17
N THR A 381 -7.49 13.42 24.01
CA THR A 381 -8.02 12.04 23.89
C THR A 381 -8.20 11.43 25.27
#